data_AF-A0A350PHR4-F1
#
_entry.id   AF-A0A350PHR4-F1
#
_cell.length_a   1.000
_cell.length_b   1.000
_cell.length_c   1.000
_cell.angle_alpha   90.00
_cell.angle_beta   90.00
_cell.angle_gamma   90.00
#
_symmetry.space_group_name_H-M   'P 1'
#
loop_
_entity.id
_entity.type
_entity.pdbx_description
1 polymer ?
#
loop_
_entity_poly.entity_id
_entity_poly.type
_entity_poly.pdbx_seq_one_letter_code
_entity_poly.pdbx_strand_id
1 'polypeptide(L)'
;MSRKITLLLFLALISLNILAQSISSIDFENLKSDELSDAQITQIYRQAQEQGLSIDELSSLAIARGMSPTEVAKLRSRFNSIPDNKNSSIAEITATQNRLRTNEDDTKISKVNTVSVSDTEKKIFGSDLFTSKNLSFEPSQNVPTPKNYVLGAGDQVIIDVYGAAEDNYILTVSPEGSIQIRNIGPIPLSGLTIEEASIRIKTRLSSIYSGLKGNNPDTFVQVTLGSIRSIKVHIIGEVKLPGTFNVSSLSTVFNALYVAGGPSKNGTYRAIKVI
;
A
#
# COMPACT_ATOMS: atom_id res chain seq x y z
N MET A 1 38.09 -38.57 53.86
CA MET A 1 36.84 -38.32 53.11
C MET A 1 36.81 -36.96 52.39
N SER A 2 37.73 -36.02 52.66
CA SER A 2 37.69 -34.64 52.14
C SER A 2 38.30 -34.39 50.75
N ARG A 3 39.17 -35.27 50.22
CA ARG A 3 39.78 -35.09 48.88
C ARG A 3 38.86 -35.44 47.70
N LYS A 4 37.79 -36.23 47.93
CA LYS A 4 36.83 -36.59 46.87
C LYS A 4 35.74 -35.53 46.67
N ILE A 5 35.50 -34.69 47.68
CA ILE A 5 34.49 -33.61 47.65
C ILE A 5 35.04 -32.36 46.95
N THR A 6 36.32 -32.03 47.11
CA THR A 6 36.95 -30.91 46.37
C THR A 6 37.10 -31.19 44.87
N LEU A 7 37.30 -32.44 44.45
CA LEU A 7 37.33 -32.80 43.03
C LEU A 7 35.95 -32.68 42.37
N LEU A 8 34.89 -33.06 43.10
CA LEU A 8 33.50 -32.92 42.63
C LEU A 8 33.05 -31.45 42.56
N LEU A 9 33.53 -30.59 43.46
CA LEU A 9 33.26 -29.15 43.41
C LEU A 9 34.03 -28.45 42.27
N PHE A 10 35.26 -28.90 41.96
CA PHE A 10 36.04 -28.38 40.84
C PHE A 10 35.51 -28.86 39.48
N LEU A 11 34.99 -30.10 39.43
CA LEU A 11 34.33 -30.64 38.22
C LEU A 11 32.94 -30.00 37.98
N ALA A 12 32.26 -29.56 39.04
CA ALA A 12 31.01 -28.79 38.93
C ALA A 12 31.23 -27.31 38.53
N LEU A 13 32.43 -26.75 38.74
CA LEU A 13 32.79 -25.41 38.26
C LEU A 13 33.16 -25.38 36.78
N ILE A 14 33.54 -26.51 36.20
CA ILE A 14 33.87 -26.64 34.76
C ILE A 14 32.60 -26.83 33.91
N SER A 15 31.48 -27.25 34.50
CA SER A 15 30.20 -27.43 33.78
C SER A 15 29.33 -26.17 33.65
N LEU A 16 29.81 -24.97 34.02
CA LEU A 16 29.07 -23.72 33.81
C LEU A 16 29.45 -22.94 32.54
N ASN A 17 30.32 -23.45 31.68
CA ASN A 17 30.64 -22.82 30.39
C ASN A 17 29.88 -23.47 29.23
N ILE A 18 28.56 -23.53 29.31
CA ILE A 18 27.72 -23.84 28.15
C ILE A 18 27.09 -22.54 27.66
N LEU A 19 27.72 -21.98 26.62
CA LEU A 19 27.26 -20.98 25.67
C LEU A 19 26.50 -19.76 26.24
N ALA A 20 27.26 -18.78 26.71
CA ALA A 20 26.99 -17.40 26.34
C ALA A 20 27.85 -17.07 25.12
N GLN A 21 27.52 -17.61 23.95
CA GLN A 21 28.10 -17.13 22.69
C GLN A 21 27.38 -15.83 22.34
N SER A 22 28.02 -14.70 22.62
CA SER A 22 27.66 -13.41 22.04
C SER A 22 28.03 -13.38 20.55
N ILE A 23 27.33 -12.56 19.76
CA ILE A 23 27.51 -12.37 18.29
C ILE A 23 28.97 -12.05 17.89
N SER A 24 29.83 -11.72 18.84
CA SER A 24 31.27 -11.52 18.65
C SER A 24 32.02 -12.75 18.11
N SER A 25 31.42 -13.94 18.05
CA SER A 25 32.02 -15.13 17.41
C SER A 25 31.56 -15.38 15.97
N ILE A 26 30.69 -14.53 15.39
CA ILE A 26 30.32 -14.66 13.98
C ILE A 26 31.39 -13.94 13.16
N ASP A 27 32.23 -14.72 12.48
CA ASP A 27 33.21 -14.22 11.52
C ASP A 27 32.48 -13.78 10.25
N PHE A 28 32.13 -12.49 10.17
CA PHE A 28 31.45 -11.89 9.02
C PHE A 28 32.37 -11.67 7.80
N GLU A 29 33.69 -11.83 7.96
CA GLU A 29 34.68 -11.55 6.92
C GLU A 29 34.73 -12.67 5.87
N ASN A 30 34.48 -13.92 6.27
CA ASN A 30 34.52 -15.10 5.40
C ASN A 30 33.15 -15.76 5.19
N LEU A 31 32.06 -15.13 5.66
CA LEU A 31 30.73 -15.75 5.68
C LEU A 31 29.98 -15.56 4.36
N LYS A 32 29.89 -16.63 3.56
CA LYS A 32 29.07 -16.63 2.35
C LYS A 32 27.60 -16.88 2.70
N SER A 33 26.73 -15.96 2.28
CA SER A 33 25.28 -16.06 2.51
C SER A 33 24.64 -17.34 1.96
N ASP A 34 25.25 -17.92 0.92
CA ASP A 34 24.72 -19.07 0.19
C ASP A 34 25.04 -20.41 0.89
N GLU A 35 26.00 -20.42 1.84
CA GLU A 35 26.39 -21.60 2.61
C GLU A 35 25.66 -21.71 3.96
N LEU A 36 24.90 -20.68 4.33
CA LEU A 36 24.13 -20.64 5.57
C LEU A 36 22.81 -21.42 5.45
N SER A 37 22.60 -22.35 6.37
CA SER A 37 21.32 -23.04 6.56
C SER A 37 20.26 -22.06 7.08
N ASP A 38 19.00 -22.26 6.68
CA ASP A 38 17.85 -21.48 7.18
C ASP A 38 17.78 -21.49 8.73
N ALA A 39 18.21 -22.58 9.37
CA ALA A 39 18.31 -22.68 10.83
C ALA A 39 19.38 -21.75 11.42
N GLN A 40 20.53 -21.62 10.77
CA GLN A 40 21.61 -20.73 11.19
C GLN A 40 21.22 -19.26 11.01
N ILE A 41 20.59 -18.92 9.88
CA ILE A 41 20.07 -17.57 9.61
C ILE A 41 19.04 -17.18 10.67
N THR A 42 18.13 -18.09 11.02
CA THR A 42 17.13 -17.85 12.07
C THR A 42 17.78 -17.63 13.44
N GLN A 43 18.86 -18.35 13.75
CA GLN A 43 19.58 -18.17 15.00
C GLN A 43 20.29 -16.81 15.08
N ILE A 44 20.97 -16.41 14.00
CA ILE A 44 21.64 -15.10 13.90
C ILE A 44 20.60 -13.97 14.06
N TYR A 45 19.46 -14.12 13.40
CA TYR A 45 18.35 -13.16 13.49
C TYR A 45 17.82 -13.01 14.91
N ARG A 46 17.55 -14.13 15.59
CA ARG A 46 17.10 -14.13 17.00
C ARG A 46 18.11 -13.50 17.92
N GLN A 47 19.39 -13.84 17.74
CA GLN A 47 20.47 -13.30 18.56
C GLN A 47 20.61 -11.78 18.39
N ALA A 48 20.43 -11.27 17.16
CA ALA A 48 20.42 -9.84 16.90
C ALA A 48 19.23 -9.13 17.56
N GLN A 49 18.03 -9.74 17.52
CA GLN A 49 16.85 -9.22 18.21
C GLN A 49 17.02 -9.21 19.74
N GLU A 50 17.64 -10.23 20.33
CA GLU A 50 17.94 -10.29 21.77
C GLU A 50 18.88 -9.17 22.21
N GLN A 51 19.73 -8.69 21.31
CA GLN A 51 20.62 -7.54 21.54
C GLN A 51 19.95 -6.19 21.22
N GLY A 52 18.70 -6.19 20.75
CA GLY A 52 17.96 -4.98 20.39
C GLY A 52 18.45 -4.30 19.11
N LEU A 53 19.25 -4.98 18.27
CA LEU A 53 19.70 -4.44 16.99
C LEU A 53 18.59 -4.57 15.94
N SER A 54 18.34 -3.48 15.21
CA SER A 54 17.51 -3.51 14.01
C SER A 54 18.21 -4.23 12.86
N ILE A 55 17.45 -4.67 11.86
CA ILE A 55 18.00 -5.35 10.68
C ILE A 55 18.98 -4.47 9.89
N ASP A 56 18.72 -3.15 9.87
CA ASP A 56 19.55 -2.19 9.16
C ASP A 56 20.87 -1.94 9.92
N GLU A 57 20.83 -1.87 11.25
CA GLU A 57 22.04 -1.80 12.09
C GLU A 57 22.87 -3.08 11.98
N LEU A 58 22.23 -4.25 11.97
CA LEU A 58 22.91 -5.53 11.76
C LEU A 58 23.61 -5.58 10.41
N SER A 59 22.95 -5.10 9.35
CA SER A 59 23.53 -5.04 8.01
C SER A 59 24.73 -4.09 7.94
N SER A 60 24.65 -2.95 8.62
CA SER A 60 25.74 -1.97 8.70
C SER A 60 26.92 -2.49 9.49
N LEU A 61 26.66 -3.22 10.58
CA LEU A 61 27.66 -3.88 11.39
C LEU A 61 28.38 -5.00 10.62
N ALA A 62 27.64 -5.75 9.78
CA ALA A 62 28.22 -6.79 8.94
C ALA A 62 29.18 -6.19 7.88
N ILE A 63 28.80 -5.07 7.26
CA ILE A 63 29.68 -4.32 6.33
C ILE A 63 30.91 -3.81 7.07
N ALA A 64 30.74 -3.21 8.26
CA ALA A 64 31.83 -2.73 9.09
C ALA A 64 32.79 -3.85 9.54
N ARG A 65 32.31 -5.09 9.56
CA ARG A 65 33.09 -6.30 9.86
C ARG A 65 33.57 -7.07 8.64
N GLY A 66 33.52 -6.47 7.45
CA GLY A 66 34.16 -7.02 6.25
C GLY A 66 33.27 -7.85 5.33
N MET A 67 31.97 -7.99 5.63
CA MET A 67 31.04 -8.68 4.71
C MET A 67 30.83 -7.85 3.44
N SER A 68 30.83 -8.50 2.27
CA SER A 68 30.65 -7.79 1.01
C SER A 68 29.23 -7.20 0.88
N PRO A 69 29.05 -6.03 0.23
CA PRO A 69 27.73 -5.40 0.09
C PRO A 69 26.68 -6.29 -0.62
N THR A 70 27.13 -7.17 -1.51
CA THR A 70 26.26 -8.11 -2.24
C THR A 70 25.79 -9.27 -1.36
N GLU A 71 26.64 -9.79 -0.48
CA GLU A 71 26.27 -10.84 0.50
C GLU A 71 25.34 -10.29 1.57
N VAL A 72 25.57 -9.05 2.03
CA VAL A 72 24.68 -8.36 2.97
C VAL A 72 23.29 -8.17 2.38
N ALA A 73 23.19 -7.82 1.10
CA ALA A 73 21.90 -7.68 0.41
C ALA A 73 21.14 -9.01 0.34
N LYS A 74 21.84 -10.12 0.02
CA LYS A 74 21.27 -11.47 0.04
C LYS A 74 20.82 -11.87 1.44
N LEU A 75 21.65 -11.63 2.45
CA LEU A 75 21.37 -11.95 3.84
C LEU A 75 20.17 -11.16 4.37
N ARG A 76 20.06 -9.87 4.04
CA ARG A 76 18.90 -9.01 4.33
C ARG A 76 17.62 -9.58 3.73
N SER A 77 17.65 -10.03 2.49
CA SER A 77 16.49 -10.65 1.85
C SER A 77 16.04 -11.94 2.57
N ARG A 78 16.99 -12.71 3.11
CA ARG A 78 16.71 -13.93 3.87
C ARG A 78 16.13 -13.61 5.24
N PHE A 79 16.63 -12.60 5.94
CA PHE A 79 16.05 -12.15 7.21
C PHE A 79 14.62 -11.62 7.05
N ASN A 80 14.33 -10.83 6.02
CA ASN A 80 12.96 -10.35 5.74
C ASN A 80 11.96 -11.46 5.41
N SER A 81 12.46 -12.66 5.03
CA SER A 81 11.62 -13.83 4.76
C SER A 81 11.31 -14.66 6.00
N ILE A 82 11.97 -14.38 7.14
CA ILE A 82 11.69 -15.04 8.42
C ILE A 82 10.44 -14.40 9.01
N PRO A 83 9.34 -15.17 9.19
CA PRO A 83 8.11 -14.62 9.76
C PRO A 83 8.35 -14.21 11.23
N ASP A 84 8.30 -12.92 11.52
CA ASP A 84 8.29 -12.42 12.89
C ASP A 84 6.98 -12.85 13.57
N ASN A 85 7.07 -13.82 14.50
CA ASN A 85 5.92 -14.25 15.31
C ASN A 85 5.68 -13.34 16.53
N LYS A 86 5.94 -12.03 16.37
CA LYS A 86 5.59 -10.97 17.31
C LYS A 86 5.31 -9.67 16.53
N ASN A 87 4.06 -9.24 16.58
CA ASN A 87 3.56 -7.90 16.22
C ASN A 87 3.57 -7.51 14.73
N SER A 88 2.62 -8.06 13.98
CA SER A 88 2.09 -7.46 12.75
C SER A 88 1.30 -6.17 13.06
N SER A 89 1.94 -5.05 13.38
CA SER A 89 1.22 -3.76 13.48
C SER A 89 2.03 -2.47 13.28
N ILE A 90 3.37 -2.48 13.16
CA ILE A 90 4.14 -1.20 13.10
C ILE A 90 5.33 -1.29 12.12
N ALA A 91 5.11 -1.81 10.92
CA ALA A 91 6.11 -1.80 9.84
C ALA A 91 5.60 -1.14 8.54
N GLU A 92 4.51 -0.39 8.61
CA GLU A 92 3.90 0.28 7.45
C GLU A 92 4.18 1.80 7.37
N ILE A 93 4.86 2.39 8.36
CA ILE A 93 5.01 3.85 8.43
C ILE A 93 6.38 4.36 7.92
N THR A 94 7.42 3.52 7.86
CA THR A 94 8.79 4.00 7.53
C THR A 94 9.23 3.71 6.08
N ALA A 95 8.52 2.85 5.34
CA ALA A 95 8.86 2.54 3.94
C ALA A 95 8.42 3.61 2.92
N THR A 96 7.64 4.61 3.34
CA THR A 96 7.01 5.59 2.45
C THR A 96 7.93 6.74 2.02
N GLN A 97 9.08 6.97 2.68
CA GLN A 97 9.91 8.14 2.38
C GLN A 97 11.11 7.90 1.44
N ASN A 98 11.44 6.65 1.08
CA ASN A 98 12.65 6.37 0.27
C ASN A 98 12.40 5.90 -1.17
N ARG A 99 11.18 6.04 -1.71
CA ARG A 99 10.87 5.72 -3.12
C ARG A 99 10.87 6.95 -4.05
N LEU A 100 11.45 8.06 -3.62
CA LEU A 100 11.58 9.29 -4.40
C LEU A 100 13.03 9.54 -4.81
N ARG A 101 13.69 8.58 -5.48
CA ARG A 101 14.86 8.87 -6.32
C ARG A 101 14.87 7.97 -7.56
N THR A 102 14.59 8.63 -8.68
CA THR A 102 14.88 8.34 -10.08
C THR A 102 15.70 7.09 -10.38
N ASN A 103 15.12 6.22 -11.20
CA ASN A 103 15.78 5.66 -12.39
C ASN A 103 14.72 5.58 -13.49
N GLU A 104 14.77 6.55 -14.39
CA GLU A 104 14.25 6.39 -15.74
C GLU A 104 15.06 5.30 -16.44
N ASP A 105 14.40 4.60 -17.35
CA ASP A 105 14.96 3.59 -18.26
C ASP A 105 15.18 2.18 -17.68
N ASP A 106 14.09 1.42 -17.62
CA ASP A 106 14.13 0.00 -17.94
C ASP A 106 12.72 -0.44 -18.33
N THR A 107 12.40 -0.36 -19.62
CA THR A 107 11.29 -1.10 -20.23
C THR A 107 11.63 -2.60 -20.25
N LYS A 108 11.84 -3.18 -19.07
CA LYS A 108 11.74 -4.62 -18.89
C LYS A 108 10.27 -4.94 -18.77
N ILE A 109 9.64 -5.18 -19.92
CA ILE A 109 8.42 -5.97 -19.98
C ILE A 109 8.76 -7.27 -19.24
N SER A 110 8.33 -7.37 -17.99
CA SER A 110 8.45 -8.57 -17.18
C SER A 110 8.00 -9.73 -18.05
N LYS A 111 8.93 -10.63 -18.38
CA LYS A 111 8.61 -11.90 -19.02
C LYS A 111 7.48 -12.48 -18.19
N VAL A 112 6.29 -12.54 -18.80
CA VAL A 112 5.12 -13.16 -18.21
C VAL A 112 5.53 -14.59 -17.93
N ASN A 113 5.77 -14.92 -16.66
CA ASN A 113 5.84 -16.30 -16.23
C ASN A 113 4.42 -16.85 -16.40
N THR A 114 4.12 -17.28 -17.61
CA THR A 114 3.00 -18.15 -17.91
C THR A 114 3.21 -19.38 -17.06
N VAL A 115 2.41 -19.51 -16.00
CA VAL A 115 2.29 -20.79 -15.31
C VAL A 115 1.91 -21.80 -16.38
N SER A 116 2.82 -22.73 -16.66
CA SER A 116 2.62 -23.85 -17.57
C SER A 116 1.57 -24.79 -16.96
N VAL A 117 0.31 -24.39 -17.07
CA VAL A 117 -0.84 -25.25 -16.83
C VAL A 117 -0.92 -26.19 -18.01
N SER A 118 -0.74 -27.49 -17.73
CA SER A 118 -0.96 -28.64 -18.62
C SER A 118 -2.06 -28.36 -19.66
N ASP A 119 -1.75 -28.63 -20.94
CA ASP A 119 -2.52 -28.40 -22.16
C ASP A 119 -3.85 -29.19 -22.27
N THR A 120 -4.50 -29.53 -21.16
CA THR A 120 -5.65 -30.45 -21.14
C THR A 120 -6.96 -29.82 -20.68
N GLU A 121 -6.95 -28.59 -20.15
CA GLU A 121 -8.19 -27.86 -19.82
C GLU A 121 -8.39 -26.71 -20.81
N LYS A 122 -9.57 -26.66 -21.46
CA LYS A 122 -9.98 -25.52 -22.30
C LYS A 122 -9.91 -24.24 -21.47
N LYS A 123 -8.88 -23.42 -21.68
CA LYS A 123 -8.72 -22.13 -20.99
C LYS A 123 -9.78 -21.15 -21.50
N ILE A 124 -10.49 -20.54 -20.57
CA ILE A 124 -11.46 -19.48 -20.89
C ILE A 124 -10.66 -18.22 -21.24
N PHE A 125 -10.93 -17.64 -22.41
CA PHE A 125 -10.29 -16.41 -22.85
C PHE A 125 -10.47 -15.29 -21.81
N GLY A 126 -9.38 -14.61 -21.45
CA GLY A 126 -9.38 -13.51 -20.48
C GLY A 126 -9.36 -13.94 -19.01
N SER A 127 -9.45 -15.23 -18.69
CA SER A 127 -9.35 -15.71 -17.30
C SER A 127 -8.00 -15.41 -16.63
N ASP A 128 -6.94 -15.31 -17.43
CA ASP A 128 -5.59 -14.97 -16.98
C ASP A 128 -5.46 -13.54 -16.42
N LEU A 129 -6.38 -12.64 -16.79
CA LEU A 129 -6.42 -11.27 -16.26
C LEU A 129 -6.75 -11.24 -14.76
N PHE A 130 -7.35 -12.31 -14.23
CA PHE A 130 -7.83 -12.39 -12.84
C PHE A 130 -7.06 -13.39 -11.98
N THR A 131 -6.15 -14.17 -12.57
CA THR A 131 -5.36 -15.21 -11.88
C THR A 131 -3.88 -14.86 -11.80
N SER A 132 -3.44 -13.81 -12.50
CA SER A 132 -2.06 -13.39 -12.57
C SER A 132 -1.62 -12.66 -11.30
N LYS A 133 -0.57 -13.18 -10.65
CA LYS A 133 -0.04 -12.65 -9.38
C LYS A 133 0.59 -11.25 -9.49
N ASN A 134 0.97 -10.81 -10.69
CA ASN A 134 1.74 -9.58 -10.92
C ASN A 134 0.96 -8.47 -11.65
N LEU A 135 -0.32 -8.69 -11.94
CA LEU A 135 -1.18 -7.69 -12.56
C LEU A 135 -2.04 -7.09 -11.46
N SER A 136 -1.95 -5.78 -11.21
CA SER A 136 -2.90 -5.07 -10.35
C SER A 136 -3.66 -4.07 -11.20
N PHE A 137 -4.96 -3.97 -10.95
CA PHE A 137 -5.84 -3.01 -11.60
C PHE A 137 -6.46 -2.08 -10.56
N GLU A 138 -5.68 -1.59 -9.60
CA GLU A 138 -6.17 -0.53 -8.73
C GLU A 138 -6.32 0.77 -9.53
N PRO A 139 -7.44 1.50 -9.40
CA PRO A 139 -7.57 2.80 -10.06
C PRO A 139 -6.48 3.73 -9.53
N SER A 140 -5.83 4.45 -10.45
CA SER A 140 -4.86 5.48 -10.07
C SER A 140 -5.54 6.55 -9.23
N GLN A 141 -4.91 6.92 -8.11
CA GLN A 141 -5.41 7.98 -7.22
C GLN A 141 -5.08 9.38 -7.75
N ASN A 142 -4.26 9.47 -8.81
CA ASN A 142 -3.81 10.72 -9.43
C ASN A 142 -4.37 10.83 -10.86
N VAL A 143 -5.69 10.80 -10.98
CA VAL A 143 -6.40 10.98 -12.26
C VAL A 143 -7.01 12.38 -12.28
N PRO A 144 -7.01 13.08 -13.43
CA PRO A 144 -7.75 14.32 -13.58
C PRO A 144 -9.19 14.15 -13.09
N THR A 145 -9.74 15.17 -12.41
CA THR A 145 -11.10 15.11 -11.88
C THR A 145 -12.11 14.78 -12.99
N PRO A 146 -12.79 13.63 -12.92
CA PRO A 146 -13.78 13.27 -13.93
C PRO A 146 -14.99 14.17 -13.82
N LYS A 147 -15.38 14.80 -14.93
CA LYS A 147 -16.53 15.73 -14.95
C LYS A 147 -17.85 15.03 -14.57
N ASN A 148 -17.98 13.75 -14.91
CA ASN A 148 -19.14 12.91 -14.64
C ASN A 148 -19.11 12.22 -13.27
N TYR A 149 -18.10 12.47 -12.44
CA TYR A 149 -18.07 11.93 -11.09
C TYR A 149 -19.21 12.51 -10.26
N VAL A 150 -20.02 11.64 -9.66
CA VAL A 150 -21.15 12.03 -8.80
C VAL A 150 -20.67 12.16 -7.36
N LEU A 151 -20.73 13.38 -6.84
CA LEU A 151 -20.35 13.68 -5.47
C LEU A 151 -21.29 13.00 -4.46
N GLY A 152 -20.72 12.57 -3.34
CA GLY A 152 -21.53 12.26 -2.17
C GLY A 152 -20.78 12.44 -0.85
N ALA A 153 -21.46 12.08 0.24
CA ALA A 153 -20.94 12.23 1.58
C ALA A 153 -19.57 11.57 1.76
N GLY A 154 -18.65 12.30 2.41
CA GLY A 154 -17.27 11.88 2.64
C GLY A 154 -16.28 12.28 1.53
N ASP A 155 -16.76 12.73 0.37
CA ASP A 155 -15.88 13.27 -0.67
C ASP A 155 -15.32 14.63 -0.25
N GLN A 156 -14.10 14.92 -0.67
CA GLN A 156 -13.45 16.21 -0.49
C GLN A 156 -13.47 16.99 -1.80
N VAL A 157 -13.87 18.24 -1.71
CA VAL A 157 -13.91 19.20 -2.80
C VAL A 157 -12.91 20.29 -2.50
N ILE A 158 -12.00 20.51 -3.44
CA ILE A 158 -11.01 21.59 -3.39
C ILE A 158 -11.51 22.68 -4.33
N ILE A 159 -11.63 23.90 -3.83
CA ILE A 159 -12.12 25.05 -4.57
C ILE A 159 -11.00 26.09 -4.57
N ASP A 160 -10.46 26.35 -5.73
CA ASP A 160 -9.44 27.36 -5.96
C ASP A 160 -10.09 28.60 -6.58
N VAL A 161 -9.95 29.73 -5.89
CA VAL A 161 -10.32 31.05 -6.39
C VAL A 161 -9.04 31.78 -6.76
N TYR A 162 -8.96 32.31 -7.98
CA TYR A 162 -7.75 32.96 -8.49
C TYR A 162 -8.10 34.15 -9.40
N GLY A 163 -7.12 35.03 -9.66
CA GLY A 163 -7.29 36.25 -10.46
C GLY A 163 -7.20 37.51 -9.59
N ALA A 164 -8.21 38.38 -9.65
CA ALA A 164 -8.26 39.58 -8.81
C ALA A 164 -8.47 39.30 -7.32
N ALA A 165 -8.95 38.10 -6.97
CA ALA A 165 -9.02 37.58 -5.62
C ALA A 165 -8.42 36.18 -5.56
N GLU A 166 -7.82 35.84 -4.41
CA GLU A 166 -7.18 34.55 -4.18
C GLU A 166 -7.73 33.92 -2.90
N ASP A 167 -8.19 32.68 -3.00
CA ASP A 167 -8.64 31.90 -1.85
C ASP A 167 -8.59 30.39 -2.18
N ASN A 168 -8.44 29.55 -1.17
CA ASN A 168 -8.44 28.11 -1.31
C ASN A 168 -9.31 27.46 -0.22
N TYR A 169 -10.29 26.69 -0.66
CA TYR A 169 -11.19 25.96 0.24
C TYR A 169 -11.01 24.47 0.06
N ILE A 170 -10.65 23.77 1.14
CA ILE A 170 -10.64 22.31 1.20
C ILE A 170 -11.80 21.87 2.08
N LEU A 171 -12.88 21.43 1.45
CA LEU A 171 -14.14 21.16 2.13
C LEU A 171 -14.55 19.72 1.96
N THR A 172 -15.01 19.09 3.03
CA THR A 172 -15.54 17.73 2.98
C THR A 172 -17.07 17.78 2.89
N VAL A 173 -17.64 16.99 2.01
CA VAL A 173 -19.09 16.84 1.86
C VAL A 173 -19.63 16.14 3.10
N SER A 174 -20.46 16.85 3.86
CA SER A 174 -21.12 16.32 5.06
C SER A 174 -22.03 15.11 4.76
N PRO A 175 -22.39 14.31 5.78
CA PRO A 175 -23.41 13.26 5.65
C PRO A 175 -24.75 13.75 5.09
N GLU A 176 -25.12 15.00 5.37
CA GLU A 176 -26.29 15.69 4.84
C GLU A 176 -26.13 16.07 3.35
N GLY A 177 -24.96 15.82 2.77
CA GLY A 177 -24.68 16.02 1.36
C GLY A 177 -24.35 17.46 0.97
N SER A 178 -23.88 18.26 1.92
CA SER A 178 -23.55 19.68 1.71
C SER A 178 -22.13 20.04 2.13
N ILE A 179 -21.58 21.09 1.54
CA ILE A 179 -20.35 21.74 2.03
C ILE A 179 -20.72 23.06 2.72
N GLN A 180 -19.89 23.48 3.68
CA GLN A 180 -20.09 24.73 4.41
C GLN A 180 -18.99 25.72 4.03
N ILE A 181 -19.37 26.87 3.49
CA ILE A 181 -18.45 27.98 3.23
C ILE A 181 -18.80 29.14 4.15
N ARG A 182 -17.79 29.70 4.82
CA ARG A 182 -17.97 30.88 5.68
C ARG A 182 -18.64 32.01 4.87
N ASN A 183 -19.57 32.73 5.47
CA ASN A 183 -20.33 33.85 4.85
C ASN A 183 -21.32 33.45 3.73
N ILE A 184 -21.37 32.19 3.29
CA ILE A 184 -22.35 31.69 2.31
C ILE A 184 -23.31 30.67 2.95
N GLY A 185 -22.81 29.86 3.89
CA GLY A 185 -23.56 28.79 4.54
C GLY A 185 -23.52 27.46 3.77
N PRO A 186 -24.48 26.55 4.01
CA PRO A 186 -24.54 25.24 3.37
C PRO A 186 -24.80 25.33 1.87
N ILE A 187 -24.07 24.53 1.10
CA ILE A 187 -24.28 24.33 -0.34
C ILE A 187 -24.50 22.84 -0.59
N PRO A 188 -25.70 22.39 -1.01
CA PRO A 188 -25.97 20.98 -1.28
C PRO A 188 -25.33 20.53 -2.58
N LEU A 189 -24.48 19.50 -2.50
CA LEU A 189 -23.71 18.93 -3.62
C LEU A 189 -23.95 17.44 -3.85
N SER A 190 -24.51 16.71 -2.88
CA SER A 190 -24.72 15.27 -3.01
C SER A 190 -25.63 14.94 -4.20
N GLY A 191 -25.24 13.93 -4.97
CA GLY A 191 -25.97 13.49 -6.16
C GLY A 191 -25.72 14.34 -7.40
N LEU A 192 -24.97 15.44 -7.29
CA LEU A 192 -24.53 16.22 -8.44
C LEU A 192 -23.24 15.66 -9.02
N THR A 193 -23.09 15.78 -10.32
CA THR A 193 -21.80 15.61 -10.98
C THR A 193 -20.85 16.76 -10.60
N ILE A 194 -19.54 16.56 -10.77
CA ILE A 194 -18.55 17.62 -10.54
C ILE A 194 -18.83 18.86 -11.39
N GLU A 195 -19.28 18.68 -12.63
CA GLU A 195 -19.63 19.80 -13.52
C GLU A 195 -20.80 20.62 -12.95
N GLU A 196 -21.89 19.96 -12.54
CA GLU A 196 -23.05 20.61 -11.93
C GLU A 196 -22.70 21.26 -10.58
N ALA A 197 -21.89 20.58 -9.77
CA ALA A 197 -21.40 21.10 -8.51
C ALA A 197 -20.54 22.35 -8.70
N SER A 198 -19.66 22.36 -9.71
CA SER A 198 -18.81 23.50 -10.06
C SER A 198 -19.65 24.73 -10.39
N ILE A 199 -20.70 24.54 -11.20
CA ILE A 199 -21.64 25.61 -11.55
C ILE A 199 -22.33 26.14 -10.30
N ARG A 200 -22.88 25.24 -9.45
CA ARG A 200 -23.58 25.62 -8.22
C ARG A 200 -22.66 26.36 -7.24
N ILE A 201 -21.44 25.87 -7.03
CA ILE A 201 -20.43 26.50 -6.19
C ILE A 201 -20.10 27.89 -6.72
N LYS A 202 -19.81 28.04 -8.02
CA LYS A 202 -19.53 29.33 -8.65
C LYS A 202 -20.69 30.32 -8.45
N THR A 203 -21.94 29.88 -8.66
CA THR A 203 -23.12 30.72 -8.42
C THR A 203 -23.19 31.20 -6.98
N ARG A 204 -22.91 30.34 -5.99
CA ARG A 204 -22.94 30.71 -4.58
C ARG A 204 -21.77 31.61 -4.19
N LEU A 205 -20.56 31.33 -4.66
CA LEU A 205 -19.38 32.18 -4.44
C LEU A 205 -19.54 33.58 -5.03
N SER A 206 -20.33 33.73 -6.09
CA SER A 206 -20.61 35.03 -6.70
C SER A 206 -21.32 36.02 -5.75
N SER A 207 -21.87 35.56 -4.61
CA SER A 207 -22.42 36.46 -3.59
C SER A 207 -21.35 37.19 -2.78
N ILE A 208 -20.15 36.61 -2.64
CA ILE A 208 -19.04 37.19 -1.87
C ILE A 208 -17.88 37.66 -2.75
N TYR A 209 -17.73 37.11 -3.97
CA TYR A 209 -16.76 37.56 -4.97
C TYR A 209 -17.48 38.26 -6.12
N SER A 210 -17.46 39.59 -6.13
CA SER A 210 -18.06 40.41 -7.19
C SER A 210 -17.39 40.21 -8.55
N GLY A 211 -16.09 39.93 -8.57
CA GLY A 211 -15.29 39.69 -9.79
C GLY A 211 -15.67 38.41 -10.57
N LEU A 212 -16.51 37.54 -9.98
CA LEU A 212 -17.09 36.40 -10.69
C LEU A 212 -18.30 36.77 -11.57
N LYS A 213 -18.84 37.99 -11.40
CA LYS A 213 -20.01 38.50 -12.09
C LYS A 213 -19.61 39.56 -13.13
N GLY A 214 -20.46 39.76 -14.13
CA GLY A 214 -20.31 40.81 -15.14
C GLY A 214 -19.80 40.30 -16.49
N ASN A 215 -19.67 41.23 -17.45
CA ASN A 215 -19.28 40.90 -18.83
C ASN A 215 -17.77 40.61 -18.97
N ASN A 216 -16.96 41.08 -18.02
CA ASN A 216 -15.52 40.90 -17.98
C ASN A 216 -15.08 40.43 -16.58
N PRO A 217 -15.25 39.13 -16.26
CA PRO A 217 -14.80 38.59 -14.97
C PRO A 217 -13.28 38.63 -14.87
N ASP A 218 -12.77 39.10 -13.73
CA ASP A 218 -11.35 39.17 -13.39
C ASP A 218 -10.96 38.13 -12.32
N THR A 219 -11.96 37.43 -11.77
CA THR A 219 -11.81 36.34 -10.79
C THR A 219 -12.36 35.06 -11.40
N PHE A 220 -11.72 33.93 -11.10
CA PHE A 220 -12.06 32.62 -11.64
C PHE A 220 -12.13 31.60 -10.50
N VAL A 221 -12.90 30.53 -10.72
CA VAL A 221 -13.10 29.44 -9.76
C VAL A 221 -12.82 28.13 -10.48
N GLN A 222 -11.95 27.32 -9.90
CA GLN A 222 -11.72 25.95 -10.29
C GLN A 222 -12.12 25.02 -9.14
N VAL A 223 -12.86 23.97 -9.47
CA VAL A 223 -13.30 22.97 -8.50
C VAL A 223 -12.69 21.63 -8.89
N THR A 224 -11.99 21.02 -7.96
CA THR A 224 -11.35 19.71 -8.14
C THR A 224 -11.73 18.76 -7.03
N LEU A 225 -11.56 17.47 -7.32
CA LEU A 225 -11.77 16.40 -6.35
C LEU A 225 -10.48 16.18 -5.57
N GLY A 226 -10.57 16.23 -4.24
CA GLY A 226 -9.48 15.84 -3.35
C GLY A 226 -9.57 14.36 -3.02
N SER A 227 -9.62 14.05 -1.73
CA SER A 227 -9.92 12.70 -1.25
C SER A 227 -11.32 12.23 -1.67
N ILE A 228 -11.40 11.02 -2.24
CA ILE A 228 -12.66 10.38 -2.62
C ILE A 228 -13.05 9.30 -1.63
N ARG A 229 -14.35 9.08 -1.46
CA ARG A 229 -14.85 8.01 -0.61
C ARG A 229 -14.62 6.63 -1.23
N SER A 230 -14.51 5.64 -0.35
CA SER A 230 -14.67 4.23 -0.72
C SER A 230 -16.16 3.87 -0.72
N ILE A 231 -16.58 3.11 -1.72
CA ILE A 231 -17.93 2.56 -1.83
C ILE A 231 -17.93 1.07 -1.55
N LYS A 232 -19.05 0.57 -1.01
CA LYS A 232 -19.30 -0.86 -0.85
C LYS A 232 -20.00 -1.38 -2.09
N VAL A 233 -19.42 -2.40 -2.71
CA VAL A 233 -20.02 -3.12 -3.82
C VAL A 233 -20.25 -4.57 -3.40
N HIS A 234 -21.47 -5.06 -3.64
CA HIS A 234 -21.84 -6.45 -3.39
C HIS A 234 -21.68 -7.25 -4.68
N ILE A 235 -20.85 -8.29 -4.62
CA ILE A 235 -20.57 -9.16 -5.77
C ILE A 235 -21.09 -10.55 -5.44
N ILE A 236 -22.07 -11.00 -6.21
CA ILE A 236 -22.81 -12.25 -5.99
C ILE A 236 -22.91 -13.07 -7.29
N GLY A 237 -23.24 -14.36 -7.15
CA GLY A 237 -23.38 -15.29 -8.28
C GLY A 237 -22.12 -16.12 -8.53
N GLU A 238 -21.86 -16.45 -9.81
CA GLU A 238 -20.76 -17.31 -10.24
C GLU A 238 -19.42 -16.56 -10.31
N VAL A 239 -18.91 -16.17 -9.14
CA VAL A 239 -17.63 -15.48 -8.92
C VAL A 239 -16.75 -16.30 -7.98
N LYS A 240 -15.42 -16.17 -8.06
CA LYS A 240 -14.52 -16.93 -7.17
C LYS A 240 -14.69 -16.57 -5.69
N LEU A 241 -14.78 -15.28 -5.39
CA LEU A 241 -14.93 -14.77 -4.02
C LEU A 241 -16.19 -13.90 -3.93
N PRO A 242 -17.37 -14.51 -3.68
CA PRO A 242 -18.58 -13.73 -3.46
C PRO A 242 -18.49 -12.98 -2.12
N GLY A 243 -19.01 -11.75 -2.07
CA GLY A 243 -18.93 -10.95 -0.86
C GLY A 243 -19.13 -9.46 -1.10
N THR A 244 -18.85 -8.70 -0.04
CA THR A 244 -18.88 -7.23 -0.08
C THR A 244 -17.45 -6.71 -0.11
N PHE A 245 -17.16 -5.88 -1.09
CA PHE A 245 -15.84 -5.29 -1.28
C PHE A 245 -15.91 -3.78 -1.14
N ASN A 246 -14.90 -3.21 -0.49
CA ASN A 246 -14.67 -1.77 -0.51
C ASN A 246 -13.81 -1.46 -1.72
N VAL A 247 -14.32 -0.63 -2.62
CA VAL A 247 -13.60 -0.17 -3.81
C VAL A 247 -13.65 1.35 -3.87
N SER A 248 -12.73 1.95 -4.60
CA SER A 248 -12.76 3.39 -4.83
C SER A 248 -14.05 3.79 -5.57
N SER A 249 -14.59 4.97 -5.30
CA SER A 249 -15.72 5.50 -6.08
C SER A 249 -15.39 5.72 -7.57
N LEU A 250 -14.10 5.74 -7.93
CA LEU A 250 -13.63 5.76 -9.32
C LEU A 250 -13.40 4.36 -9.91
N SER A 251 -13.60 3.30 -9.13
CA SER A 251 -13.46 1.92 -9.61
C SER A 251 -14.56 1.59 -10.63
N THR A 252 -14.15 0.91 -11.70
CA THR A 252 -15.05 0.29 -12.66
C THR A 252 -15.48 -1.10 -12.21
N VAL A 253 -16.48 -1.66 -12.90
CA VAL A 253 -16.92 -3.06 -12.71
C VAL A 253 -15.77 -4.04 -12.87
N PHE A 254 -14.82 -3.76 -13.77
CA PHE A 254 -13.66 -4.60 -13.98
C PHE A 254 -12.75 -4.64 -12.73
N ASN A 255 -12.51 -3.50 -12.09
CA ASN A 255 -11.73 -3.44 -10.85
C ASN A 255 -12.42 -4.23 -9.73
N ALA A 256 -13.74 -4.08 -9.61
CA ALA A 256 -14.53 -4.82 -8.62
C ALA A 256 -14.45 -6.35 -8.84
N LEU A 257 -14.61 -6.80 -10.08
CA LEU A 257 -14.46 -8.22 -10.43
C LEU A 257 -13.04 -8.73 -10.20
N TYR A 258 -12.03 -7.88 -10.43
CA TYR A 258 -10.65 -8.22 -10.16
C TYR A 258 -10.39 -8.51 -8.69
N VAL A 259 -10.87 -7.65 -7.78
CA VAL A 259 -10.75 -7.89 -6.33
C VAL A 259 -11.51 -9.16 -5.90
N ALA A 260 -12.61 -9.51 -6.58
CA ALA A 260 -13.34 -10.76 -6.35
C ALA A 260 -12.69 -12.02 -6.97
N GLY A 261 -11.52 -11.88 -7.63
CA GLY A 261 -10.80 -12.97 -8.29
C GLY A 261 -11.39 -13.39 -9.65
N GLY A 262 -12.31 -12.60 -10.20
CA GLY A 262 -13.00 -12.84 -11.46
C GLY A 262 -14.11 -13.92 -11.39
N PRO A 263 -14.80 -14.17 -12.52
CA PRO A 263 -15.82 -15.21 -12.61
C PRO A 263 -15.29 -16.62 -12.25
N SER A 264 -16.15 -17.46 -11.68
CA SER A 264 -15.85 -18.86 -11.36
C SER A 264 -15.64 -19.71 -12.63
N LYS A 265 -15.30 -21.00 -12.50
CA LYS A 265 -15.23 -21.92 -13.65
C LYS A 265 -16.55 -22.02 -14.43
N ASN A 266 -17.68 -21.87 -13.74
CA ASN A 266 -19.03 -21.91 -14.33
C ASN A 266 -19.58 -20.51 -14.64
N GLY A 267 -18.82 -19.45 -14.28
CA GLY A 267 -19.21 -18.06 -14.46
C GLY A 267 -18.99 -17.54 -15.87
N THR A 268 -19.81 -16.58 -16.27
CA THR A 268 -19.72 -15.91 -17.56
C THR A 268 -18.82 -14.68 -17.48
N TYR A 269 -17.88 -14.56 -18.41
CA TYR A 269 -17.03 -13.38 -18.59
C TYR A 269 -17.66 -12.30 -19.46
N ARG A 270 -18.81 -12.59 -20.09
CA ARG A 270 -19.45 -11.73 -21.10
C ARG A 270 -20.80 -11.17 -20.66
N ALA A 271 -21.51 -11.87 -19.77
CA ALA A 271 -22.83 -11.48 -19.30
C ALA A 271 -22.77 -11.08 -17.82
N ILE A 272 -22.22 -9.90 -17.57
CA ILE A 272 -22.13 -9.28 -16.24
C ILE A 272 -23.25 -8.25 -16.13
N LYS A 273 -24.01 -8.29 -15.02
CA LYS A 273 -25.11 -7.36 -14.76
C LYS A 273 -24.76 -6.45 -13.59
N VAL A 274 -24.86 -5.15 -13.81
CA VAL A 274 -24.87 -4.13 -12.76
C VAL A 274 -26.32 -3.79 -12.49
N ILE A 275 -26.72 -3.79 -11.22
CA ILE A 275 -28.08 -3.51 -10.74
C ILE A 275 -28.05 -2.24 -9.90
#